data_AF-A0A521KQW3-F1
#
_entry.id   AF-A0A521KQW3-F1
#
_cell.length_a   1.000
_cell.length_b   1.000
_cell.length_c   1.000
_cell.angle_alpha   90.00
_cell.angle_beta   90.00
_cell.angle_gamma   90.00
#
_symmetry.space_group_name_H-M   'P 1'
#
loop_
_entity.id
_entity.type
_entity.pdbx_description
1 polymer ?
#
loop_
_entity_poly.entity_id
_entity_poly.type
_entity_poly.pdbx_seq_one_letter_code
_entity_poly.pdbx_strand_id
1 'polypeptide(L)'
;MADEKNKKDGKEGDAAKPEAAPKKSKLPLFVGGGIGALLVLAYVFASMAVPKKHVAPILQGPFVAKLSNSELQVNLAGEGSKRYLVMSLTAEYVAYDETFVKARTGAGGKPGEEDPQYAAMLTDSLLRIASTRTREEVTDPVLIDALLEEIREEIDPVLFPVVFGDAKKANEADHASGLKPGESIHMATMRGLLHQHRLIVDAHSQTIQLDAGPEMRYRGEERDLRVVDHDGNTVYVDVTGVQKDFVGEVAVGAPGKLRRVLREKLLVQ
;
A
#
# COMPACT_ATOMS: atom_id res chain seq x y z
N MET A 1 -1.54 -99.75 -5.17
CA MET A 1 -2.07 -100.17 -3.86
C MET A 1 -2.60 -98.92 -3.17
N ALA A 2 -3.86 -98.49 -3.32
CA ALA A 2 -5.04 -99.16 -3.86
C ALA A 2 -5.42 -100.45 -3.13
N ASP A 3 -6.38 -100.35 -2.21
CA ASP A 3 -7.28 -101.46 -1.86
C ASP A 3 -8.63 -100.86 -1.41
N GLU A 4 -9.72 -101.33 -2.01
CA GLU A 4 -11.11 -100.99 -1.65
C GLU A 4 -11.80 -102.20 -1.03
N LYS A 5 -12.72 -101.97 -0.09
CA LYS A 5 -14.00 -102.70 0.05
C LYS A 5 -15.00 -101.80 0.81
N ASN A 6 -16.19 -101.51 0.27
CA ASN A 6 -17.39 -102.37 0.16
C ASN A 6 -17.90 -102.85 1.54
N LYS A 7 -19.19 -102.75 1.92
CA LYS A 7 -20.43 -102.09 1.41
C LYS A 7 -21.47 -102.06 2.59
N LYS A 8 -22.71 -101.55 2.55
CA LYS A 8 -23.67 -101.18 1.49
C LYS A 8 -24.73 -100.15 1.99
N ASP A 9 -25.74 -99.86 1.16
CA ASP A 9 -27.00 -99.08 1.31
C ASP A 9 -27.77 -99.25 2.65
N GLY A 10 -28.62 -98.32 3.13
CA GLY A 10 -29.20 -97.06 2.62
C GLY A 10 -30.11 -96.41 3.72
N LYS A 11 -31.15 -95.57 3.51
CA LYS A 11 -31.77 -94.87 2.34
C LYS A 11 -32.83 -93.84 2.85
N GLU A 12 -32.75 -92.55 2.44
CA GLU A 12 -33.76 -91.45 2.57
C GLU A 12 -34.26 -90.99 3.98
N GLY A 13 -34.57 -89.70 4.25
CA GLY A 13 -34.57 -88.48 3.39
C GLY A 13 -34.65 -87.13 4.18
N ASP A 14 -34.74 -86.01 3.45
CA ASP A 14 -34.68 -84.58 3.88
C ASP A 14 -35.62 -84.13 5.04
N ALA A 15 -35.32 -83.15 5.92
CA ALA A 15 -34.89 -81.73 5.78
C ALA A 15 -36.04 -80.78 5.36
N ALA A 16 -36.15 -79.50 5.75
CA ALA A 16 -35.34 -78.56 6.57
C ALA A 16 -36.32 -77.55 7.29
N LYS A 17 -36.00 -76.41 7.95
CA LYS A 17 -34.79 -75.60 8.30
C LYS A 17 -35.19 -74.63 9.48
N PRO A 18 -34.28 -74.00 10.26
CA PRO A 18 -34.63 -73.20 11.45
C PRO A 18 -34.57 -71.66 11.23
N GLU A 19 -35.19 -70.87 12.13
CA GLU A 19 -35.16 -69.39 12.08
C GLU A 19 -34.90 -68.69 13.45
N ALA A 20 -34.24 -67.53 13.35
CA ALA A 20 -33.90 -66.46 14.31
C ALA A 20 -34.11 -66.58 15.85
N ALA A 21 -33.09 -66.11 16.59
CA ALA A 21 -33.19 -65.72 18.00
C ALA A 21 -32.97 -64.19 18.18
N PRO A 22 -33.68 -63.51 19.11
CA PRO A 22 -33.72 -62.03 19.19
C PRO A 22 -32.57 -61.39 19.99
N LYS A 23 -32.24 -60.13 19.67
CA LYS A 23 -31.30 -59.28 20.43
C LYS A 23 -32.03 -58.19 21.23
N LYS A 24 -31.53 -57.88 22.44
CA LYS A 24 -32.10 -56.86 23.34
C LYS A 24 -31.83 -55.43 22.84
N SER A 25 -32.79 -54.53 23.04
CA SER A 25 -32.72 -53.12 22.64
C SER A 25 -32.03 -52.21 23.69
N LYS A 26 -31.43 -51.12 23.21
CA LYS A 26 -31.03 -49.94 24.01
C LYS A 26 -31.19 -48.66 23.18
N LEU A 27 -32.16 -47.83 23.55
CA LEU A 27 -32.31 -46.40 23.21
C LEU A 27 -32.92 -45.72 24.45
N PRO A 28 -32.80 -44.39 24.67
CA PRO A 28 -32.36 -43.35 23.73
C PRO A 28 -31.08 -42.60 24.14
N LEU A 29 -30.21 -42.28 23.18
CA LEU A 29 -29.09 -41.33 23.40
C LEU A 29 -28.76 -40.43 22.17
N PHE A 30 -29.41 -40.65 21.02
CA PHE A 30 -28.99 -40.04 19.74
C PHE A 30 -29.59 -38.67 19.40
N VAL A 31 -30.47 -38.11 20.25
CA VAL A 31 -31.12 -36.81 19.98
C VAL A 31 -30.29 -35.61 20.49
N GLY A 32 -29.51 -35.79 21.56
CA GLY A 32 -28.77 -34.68 22.19
C GLY A 32 -27.53 -34.19 21.42
N GLY A 33 -26.85 -35.08 20.68
CA GLY A 33 -25.55 -34.77 20.07
C GLY A 33 -25.59 -33.74 18.93
N GLY A 34 -26.62 -33.79 18.09
CA GLY A 34 -26.72 -32.91 16.91
C GLY A 34 -26.88 -31.43 17.25
N ILE A 35 -27.66 -31.12 18.28
CA ILE A 35 -27.91 -29.72 18.71
C ILE A 35 -26.63 -29.12 19.30
N GLY A 36 -25.88 -29.88 20.11
CA GLY A 36 -24.59 -29.43 20.65
C GLY A 36 -23.56 -29.13 19.56
N ALA A 37 -23.45 -30.01 18.55
CA ALA A 37 -22.56 -29.79 17.41
C ALA A 37 -22.95 -28.54 16.59
N LEU A 38 -24.25 -28.32 16.35
CA LEU A 38 -24.75 -27.14 15.65
C LEU A 38 -24.50 -25.83 16.43
N LEU A 39 -24.66 -25.84 17.76
CA LEU A 39 -24.37 -24.66 18.60
C LEU A 39 -22.88 -24.31 18.62
N VAL A 40 -21.99 -25.31 18.67
CA VAL A 40 -20.53 -25.08 18.58
C VAL A 40 -20.15 -24.56 17.19
N LEU A 41 -20.70 -25.13 16.11
CA LEU A 41 -20.49 -24.62 14.75
C LEU A 41 -21.00 -23.18 14.59
N ALA A 42 -22.21 -22.88 15.08
CA ALA A 42 -22.77 -21.53 15.04
C ALA A 42 -21.92 -20.52 15.84
N TYR A 43 -21.38 -20.91 17.00
CA TYR A 43 -20.46 -20.08 17.77
C TYR A 43 -19.13 -19.84 17.04
N VAL A 44 -18.54 -20.87 16.43
CA VAL A 44 -17.32 -20.73 15.62
C VAL A 44 -17.57 -19.82 14.43
N PHE A 45 -18.63 -20.04 13.65
CA PHE A 45 -19.00 -19.16 12.54
C PHE A 45 -19.27 -17.72 13.01
N ALA A 46 -19.97 -17.51 14.13
CA ALA A 46 -20.18 -16.18 14.70
C ALA A 46 -18.87 -15.50 15.11
N SER A 47 -17.91 -16.24 15.67
CA SER A 47 -16.58 -15.71 16.03
C SER A 47 -15.71 -15.36 14.82
N MET A 48 -15.85 -16.10 13.71
CA MET A 48 -15.17 -15.81 12.44
C MET A 48 -15.88 -14.70 11.64
N ALA A 49 -17.18 -14.52 11.86
CA ALA A 49 -18.00 -13.45 11.28
C ALA A 49 -17.91 -12.12 12.06
N VAL A 50 -17.12 -12.04 13.14
CA VAL A 50 -16.74 -10.74 13.72
C VAL A 50 -15.89 -10.01 12.68
N PRO A 51 -16.37 -8.89 12.08
CA PRO A 51 -15.55 -8.15 11.15
C PRO A 51 -14.30 -7.67 11.88
N LYS A 52 -13.12 -7.95 11.31
CA LYS A 52 -11.89 -7.30 11.77
C LYS A 52 -12.15 -5.81 11.73
N LYS A 53 -12.15 -5.14 12.88
CA LYS A 53 -12.19 -3.67 12.91
C LYS A 53 -11.03 -3.19 12.06
N HIS A 54 -11.33 -2.51 10.96
CA HIS A 54 -10.31 -1.81 10.19
C HIS A 54 -9.75 -0.74 11.12
N VAL A 55 -8.58 -1.03 11.70
CA VAL A 55 -7.81 -0.06 12.46
C VAL A 55 -7.37 0.95 11.42
N ALA A 56 -7.94 2.16 11.46
CA ALA A 56 -7.56 3.24 10.58
C ALA A 56 -6.03 3.40 10.65
N PRO A 57 -5.30 3.36 9.52
CA PRO A 57 -3.84 3.41 9.56
C PRO A 57 -3.37 4.67 10.29
N ILE A 58 -2.46 4.48 11.24
CA ILE A 58 -1.93 5.54 12.09
C ILE A 58 -0.55 5.92 11.54
N LEU A 59 -0.28 7.22 11.40
CA LEU A 59 1.06 7.70 11.07
C LEU A 59 2.05 7.27 12.17
N GLN A 60 3.08 6.54 11.78
CA GLN A 60 4.16 6.09 12.65
C GLN A 60 5.36 7.05 12.56
N GLY A 61 6.20 7.05 13.59
CA GLY A 61 7.43 7.84 13.67
C GLY A 61 7.60 8.57 15.01
N PRO A 62 8.46 9.60 15.09
CA PRO A 62 9.29 10.10 13.99
C PRO A 62 10.33 9.09 13.51
N PHE A 63 10.44 8.93 12.20
CA PHE A 63 11.50 8.20 11.53
C PHE A 63 12.58 9.16 11.03
N VAL A 64 13.78 8.65 10.80
CA VAL A 64 14.93 9.44 10.32
C VAL A 64 15.63 8.68 9.20
N ALA A 65 15.83 9.31 8.04
CA ALA A 65 16.55 8.73 6.91
C ALA A 65 17.36 9.78 6.14
N LYS A 66 18.48 9.39 5.53
CA LYS A 66 19.20 10.25 4.58
C LYS A 66 18.34 10.49 3.35
N LEU A 67 18.40 11.69 2.77
CA LEU A 67 17.66 12.04 1.56
C LEU A 67 18.32 11.49 0.29
N SER A 68 19.64 11.31 0.28
CA SER A 68 20.38 10.51 -0.70
C SER A 68 21.56 9.80 -0.01
N ASN A 69 22.04 8.70 -0.59
CA ASN A 69 23.25 8.00 -0.14
C ASN A 69 24.53 8.65 -0.72
N SER A 70 24.39 9.67 -1.55
CA SER A 70 25.48 10.45 -2.16
C SER A 70 25.59 11.86 -1.56
N GLU A 71 26.76 12.50 -1.68
CA GLU A 71 26.89 13.93 -1.42
C GLU A 71 26.44 14.71 -2.64
N LEU A 72 25.37 15.50 -2.50
CA LEU A 72 24.82 16.28 -3.60
C LEU A 72 25.63 17.57 -3.78
N GLN A 73 25.98 17.89 -5.02
CA GLN A 73 26.76 19.08 -5.38
C GLN A 73 25.92 19.98 -6.29
N VAL A 74 25.64 21.20 -5.82
CA VAL A 74 24.80 22.18 -6.51
C VAL A 74 25.53 23.51 -6.66
N ASN A 75 25.23 24.28 -7.71
CA ASN A 75 25.85 25.59 -7.94
C ASN A 75 25.15 26.66 -7.08
N LEU A 76 25.91 27.61 -6.54
CA LEU A 76 25.37 28.79 -5.85
C LEU A 76 25.33 30.03 -6.75
N ALA A 77 24.48 30.99 -6.40
CA ALA A 77 24.44 32.31 -7.00
C ALA A 77 25.60 33.21 -6.52
N GLY A 78 26.10 34.08 -7.41
CA GLY A 78 27.04 35.15 -7.05
C GLY A 78 28.00 35.55 -8.17
N GLU A 79 28.61 36.73 -8.02
CA GLU A 79 29.71 37.18 -8.89
C GLU A 79 31.07 36.69 -8.35
N GLY A 80 31.93 36.20 -9.26
CA GLY A 80 33.31 35.82 -8.95
C GLY A 80 33.50 34.37 -8.49
N SER A 81 34.09 33.57 -9.39
CA SER A 81 34.33 32.11 -9.38
C SER A 81 33.08 31.24 -9.26
N LYS A 82 33.07 30.09 -9.95
CA LYS A 82 32.04 29.06 -9.73
C LYS A 82 32.20 28.52 -8.31
N ARG A 83 31.14 28.60 -7.50
CA ARG A 83 31.10 28.07 -6.14
C ARG A 83 30.07 26.96 -6.06
N TYR A 84 30.41 25.92 -5.32
CA TYR A 84 29.64 24.69 -5.21
C TYR A 84 29.23 24.48 -3.75
N LEU A 85 27.95 24.22 -3.52
CA LEU A 85 27.45 23.75 -2.25
C LEU A 85 27.43 22.23 -2.27
N VAL A 86 28.27 21.62 -1.43
CA VAL A 86 28.29 20.18 -1.17
C VAL A 86 27.44 19.92 0.07
N MET A 87 26.34 19.20 -0.11
CA MET A 87 25.36 18.92 0.95
C MET A 87 25.14 17.43 1.18
N SER A 88 24.93 17.07 2.44
CA SER A 88 24.34 15.79 2.84
C SER A 88 23.24 16.09 3.85
N LEU A 89 22.02 15.69 3.49
CA LEU A 89 20.78 16.05 4.18
C LEU A 89 20.06 14.81 4.69
N THR A 90 19.49 14.94 5.88
CA THR A 90 18.71 13.89 6.56
C THR A 90 17.30 14.42 6.84
N ALA A 91 16.29 13.60 6.64
CA ALA A 91 14.88 13.91 6.85
C ALA A 91 14.38 13.28 8.16
N GLU A 92 13.71 14.08 8.99
CA GLU A 92 12.81 13.58 10.03
C GLU A 92 11.37 13.59 9.49
N TYR A 93 10.67 12.46 9.53
CA TYR A 93 9.34 12.31 8.91
C TYR A 93 8.41 11.40 9.71
N VAL A 94 7.13 11.41 9.34
CA VAL A 94 6.12 10.44 9.77
C VAL A 94 5.48 9.79 8.55
N ALA A 95 5.17 8.50 8.60
CA ALA A 95 4.61 7.75 7.47
C ALA A 95 3.69 6.62 7.96
N TYR A 96 2.76 6.18 7.11
CA TYR A 96 1.96 4.98 7.39
C TYR A 96 2.79 3.70 7.27
N ASP A 97 3.74 3.68 6.33
CA ASP A 97 4.73 2.62 6.12
C ASP A 97 6.13 3.23 5.89
N GLU A 98 7.11 2.83 6.72
CA GLU A 98 8.50 3.27 6.60
C GLU A 98 9.19 2.67 5.36
N THR A 99 8.73 1.52 4.87
CA THR A 99 9.30 0.84 3.69
C THR A 99 9.09 1.64 2.41
N PHE A 100 8.02 2.45 2.32
CA PHE A 100 7.81 3.38 1.21
C PHE A 100 8.97 4.38 1.08
N VAL A 101 9.39 4.99 2.19
CA VAL A 101 10.52 5.93 2.17
C VAL A 101 11.83 5.22 1.89
N LYS A 102 12.09 4.06 2.52
CA LYS A 102 13.29 3.25 2.26
C LYS A 102 13.40 2.82 0.79
N ALA A 103 12.29 2.53 0.12
CA ALA A 103 12.24 2.18 -1.30
C ALA A 103 12.52 3.37 -2.25
N ARG A 104 12.39 4.62 -1.78
CA ARG A 104 12.74 5.83 -2.54
C ARG A 104 14.19 6.26 -2.29
N THR A 105 14.57 6.38 -1.02
CA THR A 105 15.89 6.87 -0.58
C THR A 105 17.00 5.81 -0.61
N GLY A 106 16.68 4.54 -0.90
CA GLY A 106 17.63 3.42 -0.80
C GLY A 106 18.15 3.19 0.64
N ALA A 107 17.49 3.74 1.67
CA ALA A 107 18.02 3.79 3.02
C ALA A 107 18.17 2.38 3.65
N GLY A 108 19.42 1.95 3.79
CA GLY A 108 19.81 0.60 4.24
C GLY A 108 20.35 -0.31 3.13
N GLY A 109 20.28 0.13 1.87
CA GLY A 109 20.90 -0.50 0.71
C GLY A 109 22.33 -0.01 0.44
N LYS A 110 22.82 -0.29 -0.76
CA LYS A 110 24.10 0.21 -1.29
C LYS A 110 23.92 1.56 -2.01
N PRO A 111 24.98 2.38 -2.12
CA PRO A 111 24.96 3.57 -2.98
C PRO A 111 24.53 3.22 -4.41
N GLY A 112 23.49 3.89 -4.91
CA GLY A 112 22.88 3.60 -6.21
C GLY A 112 21.63 2.69 -6.17
N GLU A 113 21.19 2.22 -5.00
CA GLU A 113 19.91 1.51 -4.81
C GLU A 113 18.73 2.48 -4.49
N GLU A 114 18.88 3.77 -4.85
CA GLU A 114 17.82 4.80 -4.82
C GLU A 114 16.84 4.63 -6.00
N ASP A 115 15.58 5.06 -5.85
CA ASP A 115 14.67 5.21 -6.99
C ASP A 115 15.22 6.30 -7.94
N PRO A 116 15.55 5.99 -9.21
CA PRO A 116 16.14 6.96 -10.13
C PRO A 116 15.24 8.17 -10.40
N GLN A 117 13.91 8.00 -10.34
CA GLN A 117 12.97 9.11 -10.51
C GLN A 117 12.99 10.04 -9.29
N TYR A 118 12.99 9.46 -8.07
CA TYR A 118 13.17 10.21 -6.83
C TYR A 118 14.50 10.97 -6.81
N ALA A 119 15.63 10.31 -7.11
CA ALA A 119 16.96 10.93 -7.09
C ALA A 119 17.09 12.09 -8.09
N ALA A 120 16.50 11.95 -9.28
CA ALA A 120 16.44 13.02 -10.28
C ALA A 120 15.61 14.22 -9.80
N MET A 121 14.39 13.97 -9.30
CA MET A 121 13.49 15.03 -8.78
C MET A 121 14.11 15.75 -7.57
N LEU A 122 14.72 15.01 -6.64
CA LEU A 122 15.43 15.56 -5.48
C LEU A 122 16.55 16.50 -5.91
N THR A 123 17.33 16.09 -6.92
CA THR A 123 18.46 16.87 -7.44
C THR A 123 17.98 18.14 -8.15
N ASP A 124 16.91 18.06 -8.95
CA ASP A 124 16.32 19.24 -9.63
C ASP A 124 15.76 20.26 -8.63
N SER A 125 14.95 19.80 -7.66
CA SER A 125 14.42 20.64 -6.57
C SER A 125 15.54 21.36 -5.78
N LEU A 126 16.61 20.65 -5.41
CA LEU A 126 17.74 21.23 -4.69
C LEU A 126 18.60 22.17 -5.56
N LEU A 127 18.76 21.86 -6.85
CA LEU A 127 19.39 22.78 -7.82
C LEU A 127 18.58 24.06 -7.98
N ARG A 128 17.24 23.96 -8.07
CA ARG A 128 16.34 25.11 -8.20
C ARG A 128 16.50 26.07 -7.03
N ILE A 129 16.43 25.55 -5.80
CA ILE A 129 16.65 26.35 -4.59
C ILE A 129 18.06 26.95 -4.58
N ALA A 130 19.10 26.12 -4.67
CA ALA A 130 20.49 26.58 -4.55
C ALA A 130 20.91 27.60 -5.62
N SER A 131 20.33 27.52 -6.83
CA SER A 131 20.59 28.47 -7.92
C SER A 131 20.16 29.91 -7.61
N THR A 132 19.32 30.10 -6.59
CA THR A 132 18.89 31.42 -6.11
C THR A 132 19.64 31.91 -4.87
N ARG A 133 20.42 31.03 -4.21
CA ARG A 133 21.04 31.29 -2.89
C ARG A 133 22.51 31.67 -3.02
N THR A 134 22.90 32.68 -2.26
CA THR A 134 24.28 33.17 -2.11
C THR A 134 25.06 32.35 -1.07
N ARG A 135 26.39 32.52 -1.04
CA ARG A 135 27.24 31.92 0.01
C ARG A 135 26.84 32.40 1.40
N GLU A 136 26.48 33.67 1.50
CA GLU A 136 26.21 34.37 2.75
C GLU A 136 24.93 33.83 3.40
N GLU A 137 23.85 33.63 2.63
CA GLU A 137 22.62 32.96 3.08
C GLU A 137 22.83 31.51 3.52
N VAL A 138 23.75 30.78 2.87
CA VAL A 138 24.05 29.37 3.19
C VAL A 138 24.95 29.22 4.42
N THR A 139 25.68 30.28 4.81
CA THR A 139 26.65 30.23 5.92
C THR A 139 26.19 30.97 7.19
N ASP A 140 25.25 31.91 7.08
CA ASP A 140 24.63 32.57 8.23
C ASP A 140 23.74 31.59 9.04
N PRO A 141 23.91 31.45 10.37
CA PRO A 141 23.14 30.53 11.19
C PRO A 141 21.63 30.75 11.26
N VAL A 142 21.12 31.94 10.93
CA VAL A 142 19.69 32.27 10.90
C VAL A 142 19.11 32.00 9.52
N LEU A 143 19.82 32.41 8.46
CA LEU A 143 19.35 32.24 7.07
C LEU A 143 19.35 30.76 6.64
N ILE A 144 20.30 29.96 7.14
CA ILE A 144 20.34 28.52 6.86
C ILE A 144 19.16 27.74 7.44
N ASP A 145 18.59 28.14 8.58
CA ASP A 145 17.41 27.47 9.15
C ASP A 145 16.15 27.79 8.33
N ALA A 146 16.05 29.01 7.75
CA ALA A 146 15.00 29.34 6.78
C ALA A 146 15.18 28.56 5.45
N LEU A 147 16.41 28.42 4.97
CA LEU A 147 16.73 27.62 3.79
C LEU A 147 16.43 26.12 4.00
N LEU A 148 16.67 25.58 5.19
CA LEU A 148 16.31 24.19 5.52
C LEU A 148 14.79 23.96 5.56
N GLU A 149 14.00 24.99 5.86
CA GLU A 149 12.53 24.93 5.82
C GLU A 149 11.98 25.09 4.40
N GLU A 150 12.56 25.97 3.56
CA GLU A 150 12.29 26.02 2.11
C GLU A 150 12.59 24.66 1.45
N ILE A 151 13.73 24.06 1.78
CA ILE A 151 14.10 22.71 1.34
C ILE A 151 13.12 21.65 1.90
N ARG A 152 12.54 21.83 3.10
CA ARG A 152 11.49 20.94 3.63
C ARG A 152 10.22 21.02 2.78
N GLU A 153 9.78 22.21 2.39
CA GLU A 153 8.54 22.38 1.63
C GLU A 153 8.65 21.88 0.19
N GLU A 154 9.82 22.04 -0.41
CA GLU A 154 10.11 21.54 -1.76
C GLU A 154 10.31 20.02 -1.81
N ILE A 155 10.94 19.41 -0.79
CA ILE A 155 11.21 17.95 -0.79
C ILE A 155 10.02 17.12 -0.31
N ASP A 156 9.11 17.67 0.49
CA ASP A 156 7.88 16.97 0.92
C ASP A 156 7.07 16.34 -0.24
N PRO A 157 6.77 17.01 -1.36
CA PRO A 157 6.13 16.39 -2.53
C PRO A 157 7.00 15.39 -3.30
N VAL A 158 8.32 15.51 -3.24
CA VAL A 158 9.26 14.58 -3.91
C VAL A 158 9.39 13.27 -3.13
N LEU A 159 9.47 13.36 -1.79
CA LEU A 159 9.57 12.23 -0.89
C LEU A 159 8.21 11.56 -0.67
N PHE A 160 7.15 12.36 -0.49
CA PHE A 160 5.76 11.94 -0.34
C PHE A 160 4.89 12.48 -1.51
N PRO A 161 4.98 11.84 -2.69
CA PRO A 161 4.05 12.09 -3.78
C PRO A 161 2.64 11.60 -3.41
N VAL A 162 1.64 12.03 -4.17
CA VAL A 162 0.27 11.48 -4.07
C VAL A 162 0.28 10.06 -4.62
N VAL A 163 -0.19 9.10 -3.82
CA VAL A 163 -0.36 7.70 -4.20
C VAL A 163 -1.81 7.26 -4.02
N PHE A 164 -2.13 6.05 -4.50
CA PHE A 164 -3.47 5.50 -4.60
C PHE A 164 -3.52 4.15 -3.88
N GLY A 165 -4.51 3.93 -3.03
CA GLY A 165 -4.80 2.65 -2.38
C GLY A 165 -3.62 2.05 -1.62
N ASP A 166 -3.19 0.84 -2.02
CA ASP A 166 -2.08 0.10 -1.40
C ASP A 166 -0.71 0.22 -2.11
N ALA A 167 -0.57 1.14 -3.07
CA ALA A 167 0.63 1.36 -3.87
C ALA A 167 1.88 1.68 -3.01
N LYS A 168 2.97 0.94 -3.24
CA LYS A 168 4.24 1.03 -2.49
C LYS A 168 5.31 1.86 -3.20
N LYS A 169 5.04 2.25 -4.44
CA LYS A 169 5.86 3.18 -5.24
C LYS A 169 4.96 4.24 -5.86
N ALA A 170 5.54 5.40 -6.19
CA ALA A 170 4.80 6.53 -6.75
C ALA A 170 3.89 6.14 -7.93
N ASN A 171 4.42 5.43 -8.93
CA ASN A 171 3.70 5.11 -10.17
C ASN A 171 3.05 3.70 -10.16
N GLU A 172 2.96 3.05 -9.00
CA GLU A 172 2.34 1.72 -8.87
C GLU A 172 0.82 1.85 -8.81
N ALA A 173 0.11 0.81 -9.26
CA ALA A 173 -1.35 0.77 -9.22
C ALA A 173 -1.83 0.15 -7.90
N ASP A 174 -2.91 0.69 -7.36
CA ASP A 174 -3.68 0.07 -6.29
C ASP A 174 -4.15 -1.33 -6.74
N HIS A 175 -3.85 -2.35 -5.94
CA HIS A 175 -4.12 -3.74 -6.29
C HIS A 175 -5.64 -4.04 -6.40
N ALA A 176 -6.49 -3.32 -5.67
CA ALA A 176 -7.92 -3.59 -5.62
C ALA A 176 -8.70 -2.99 -6.81
N SER A 177 -8.39 -1.75 -7.18
CA SER A 177 -9.08 -1.00 -8.24
C SER A 177 -8.35 -1.03 -9.58
N GLY A 178 -7.02 -1.13 -9.58
CA GLY A 178 -6.18 -0.89 -10.77
C GLY A 178 -5.93 0.59 -11.09
N LEU A 179 -6.39 1.53 -10.24
CA LEU A 179 -6.04 2.95 -10.37
C LEU A 179 -4.57 3.21 -10.06
N LYS A 180 -3.98 4.15 -10.80
CA LYS A 180 -2.63 4.69 -10.56
C LYS A 180 -2.60 6.18 -10.90
N PRO A 181 -1.55 6.94 -10.52
CA PRO A 181 -1.44 8.33 -10.91
C PRO A 181 -1.42 8.53 -12.43
N GLY A 182 -2.00 9.64 -12.87
CA GLY A 182 -1.94 10.10 -14.25
C GLY A 182 -0.58 10.71 -14.62
N GLU A 183 -0.34 10.86 -15.92
CA GLU A 183 0.92 11.38 -16.48
C GLU A 183 1.25 12.81 -15.94
N SER A 184 0.23 13.61 -15.62
CA SER A 184 0.35 14.96 -15.03
C SER A 184 0.21 15.00 -13.49
N ILE A 185 0.40 13.90 -12.76
CA ILE A 185 0.32 13.91 -11.27
C ILE A 185 1.23 14.94 -10.59
N HIS A 186 2.34 15.31 -11.24
CA HIS A 186 3.24 16.38 -10.78
C HIS A 186 2.59 17.79 -10.77
N MET A 187 1.41 17.95 -11.39
CA MET A 187 0.57 19.16 -11.36
C MET A 187 -0.62 19.05 -10.37
N ALA A 188 -0.72 17.97 -9.59
CA ALA A 188 -1.77 17.79 -8.60
C ALA A 188 -1.60 18.77 -7.43
N THR A 189 -2.64 19.53 -7.10
CA THR A 189 -2.63 20.43 -5.94
C THR A 189 -3.11 19.75 -4.65
N MET A 190 -3.68 18.55 -4.72
CA MET A 190 -4.01 17.74 -3.54
C MET A 190 -2.74 17.34 -2.77
N ARG A 191 -2.67 17.71 -1.48
CA ARG A 191 -1.52 17.43 -0.58
C ARG A 191 -1.91 16.81 0.77
N GLY A 192 -3.16 16.39 0.96
CA GLY A 192 -3.61 15.70 2.17
C GLY A 192 -3.03 14.28 2.30
N LEU A 193 -3.18 13.67 3.47
CA LEU A 193 -2.66 12.32 3.74
C LEU A 193 -3.53 11.25 3.09
N LEU A 194 -2.91 10.12 2.73
CA LEU A 194 -3.51 9.01 1.97
C LEU A 194 -4.89 8.53 2.47
N HIS A 195 -5.12 8.55 3.79
CA HIS A 195 -6.38 8.10 4.39
C HIS A 195 -7.30 9.24 4.87
N GLN A 196 -7.05 10.47 4.41
CA GLN A 196 -7.94 11.62 4.60
C GLN A 196 -8.85 11.88 3.40
N HIS A 197 -8.40 11.49 2.20
CA HIS A 197 -9.12 11.68 0.94
C HIS A 197 -9.35 10.36 0.23
N ARG A 198 -10.37 10.32 -0.64
CA ARG A 198 -10.79 9.11 -1.35
C ARG A 198 -11.37 9.41 -2.73
N LEU A 199 -11.02 8.56 -3.69
CA LEU A 199 -11.70 8.47 -4.98
C LEU A 199 -12.81 7.43 -4.86
N ILE A 200 -14.05 7.86 -4.99
CA ILE A 200 -15.21 6.98 -5.17
C ILE A 200 -15.24 6.60 -6.65
N VAL A 201 -15.30 5.30 -6.95
CA VAL A 201 -15.25 4.76 -8.31
C VAL A 201 -16.43 3.83 -8.54
N ASP A 202 -17.11 3.96 -9.68
CA ASP A 202 -18.04 2.98 -10.22
C ASP A 202 -17.63 2.63 -11.67
N ALA A 203 -17.03 1.46 -11.85
CA ALA A 203 -16.60 0.97 -13.16
C ALA A 203 -17.77 0.56 -14.08
N HIS A 204 -18.96 0.30 -13.55
CA HIS A 204 -20.16 0.01 -14.35
C HIS A 204 -20.77 1.30 -14.91
N SER A 205 -20.86 2.35 -14.09
CA SER A 205 -21.32 3.70 -14.50
C SER A 205 -20.23 4.50 -15.24
N GLN A 206 -18.99 4.03 -15.21
CA GLN A 206 -17.77 4.71 -15.67
C GLN A 206 -17.61 6.10 -15.04
N THR A 207 -17.83 6.19 -13.72
CA THR A 207 -17.73 7.45 -12.96
C THR A 207 -16.71 7.39 -11.84
N ILE A 208 -16.09 8.54 -11.59
CA ILE A 208 -15.10 8.76 -10.53
C ILE A 208 -15.31 10.13 -9.88
N GLN A 209 -15.23 10.18 -8.56
CA GLN A 209 -15.47 11.39 -7.76
C GLN A 209 -14.40 11.49 -6.68
N LEU A 210 -13.80 12.68 -6.50
CA LEU A 210 -12.85 12.93 -5.42
C LEU A 210 -13.58 13.56 -4.23
N ASP A 211 -13.60 12.83 -3.11
CA ASP A 211 -14.35 13.18 -1.89
C ASP A 211 -15.81 13.58 -2.17
N ALA A 212 -16.16 14.87 -1.95
CA ALA A 212 -17.47 15.45 -2.21
C ALA A 212 -17.48 16.38 -3.45
N GLY A 213 -16.45 16.29 -4.31
CA GLY A 213 -16.33 17.06 -5.55
C GLY A 213 -17.32 16.63 -6.64
N PRO A 214 -17.22 17.20 -7.85
CA PRO A 214 -18.05 16.79 -8.99
C PRO A 214 -17.77 15.34 -9.42
N GLU A 215 -18.83 14.60 -9.74
CA GLU A 215 -18.74 13.28 -10.38
C GLU A 215 -18.28 13.43 -11.84
N MET A 216 -17.14 12.81 -12.18
CA MET A 216 -16.53 12.85 -13.51
C MET A 216 -16.76 11.52 -14.24
N ARG A 217 -17.14 11.58 -15.52
CA ARG A 217 -17.25 10.41 -16.40
C ARG A 217 -15.96 10.13 -17.15
N TYR A 218 -15.62 8.86 -17.30
CA TYR A 218 -14.48 8.36 -18.07
C TYR A 218 -14.91 7.25 -19.04
N ARG A 219 -13.98 6.79 -19.89
CA ARG A 219 -14.21 5.73 -20.90
C ARG A 219 -13.41 4.47 -20.62
N GLY A 220 -12.29 4.59 -19.90
CA GLY A 220 -11.33 3.52 -19.61
C GLY A 220 -10.09 3.58 -20.51
N GLU A 221 -9.92 4.69 -21.24
CA GLU A 221 -8.78 4.94 -22.14
C GLU A 221 -7.93 6.14 -21.65
N GLU A 222 -8.43 6.89 -20.67
CA GLU A 222 -7.81 8.11 -20.16
C GLU A 222 -6.65 7.79 -19.20
N ARG A 223 -5.44 8.22 -19.58
CA ARG A 223 -4.23 8.13 -18.75
C ARG A 223 -3.98 9.33 -17.84
N ASP A 224 -4.75 10.40 -18.01
CA ASP A 224 -4.52 11.68 -17.34
C ASP A 224 -5.84 12.40 -17.05
N LEU A 225 -6.75 11.67 -16.44
CA LEU A 225 -8.06 12.19 -16.06
C LEU A 225 -7.89 13.13 -14.85
N ARG A 226 -8.06 14.43 -15.07
CA ARG A 226 -8.10 15.44 -14.01
C ARG A 226 -9.41 15.34 -13.24
N VAL A 227 -9.35 14.84 -12.01
CA VAL A 227 -10.45 14.87 -11.04
C VAL A 227 -10.22 16.02 -10.06
N VAL A 228 -11.31 16.61 -9.53
CA VAL A 228 -11.27 17.79 -8.65
C VAL A 228 -12.13 17.50 -7.41
N ASP A 229 -11.69 17.92 -6.23
CA ASP A 229 -12.48 17.84 -5.00
C ASP A 229 -13.47 19.01 -4.84
N HIS A 230 -14.08 19.14 -3.66
CA HIS A 230 -14.99 20.24 -3.34
C HIS A 230 -14.33 21.59 -3.03
N ASP A 231 -13.03 21.61 -2.70
CA ASP A 231 -12.26 22.82 -2.39
C ASP A 231 -11.56 23.39 -3.65
N GLY A 232 -11.53 22.61 -4.73
CA GLY A 232 -10.86 22.94 -5.99
C GLY A 232 -9.48 22.30 -6.15
N ASN A 233 -9.05 21.43 -5.23
CA ASN A 233 -7.79 20.71 -5.36
C ASN A 233 -7.88 19.65 -6.47
N THR A 234 -6.78 19.43 -7.17
CA THR A 234 -6.71 18.52 -8.32
C THR A 234 -5.92 17.26 -8.00
N VAL A 235 -6.36 16.14 -8.58
CA VAL A 235 -5.55 14.95 -8.77
C VAL A 235 -5.68 14.48 -10.21
N TYR A 236 -4.62 13.85 -10.73
CA TYR A 236 -4.58 13.30 -12.08
C TYR A 236 -4.51 11.78 -11.99
N VAL A 237 -5.38 11.10 -12.74
CA VAL A 237 -5.64 9.67 -12.57
C VAL A 237 -5.53 8.95 -13.92
N ASP A 238 -4.82 7.82 -13.95
CA ASP A 238 -4.86 6.88 -15.07
C ASP A 238 -5.90 5.80 -14.77
N VAL A 239 -6.96 5.76 -15.59
CA VAL A 239 -8.08 4.80 -15.45
C VAL A 239 -7.96 3.60 -16.42
N THR A 240 -6.89 3.50 -17.20
CA THR A 240 -6.70 2.41 -18.18
C THR A 240 -6.46 1.05 -17.52
N GLY A 241 -6.06 1.03 -16.25
CA GLY A 241 -5.89 -0.17 -15.44
C GLY A 241 -7.14 -0.63 -14.67
N VAL A 242 -8.25 0.13 -14.71
CA VAL A 242 -9.40 -0.10 -13.80
C VAL A 242 -10.04 -1.47 -14.02
N GLN A 243 -10.22 -2.21 -12.92
CA GLN A 243 -10.96 -3.47 -12.92
C GLN A 243 -12.44 -3.20 -13.23
N LYS A 244 -12.97 -3.88 -14.25
CA LYS A 244 -14.29 -3.58 -14.86
C LYS A 244 -15.49 -3.70 -13.92
N ASP A 245 -15.34 -4.50 -12.88
CA ASP A 245 -16.38 -4.79 -11.88
C ASP A 245 -16.12 -4.06 -10.54
N PHE A 246 -15.13 -3.14 -10.51
CA PHE A 246 -14.79 -2.39 -9.29
C PHE A 246 -15.80 -1.28 -9.00
N VAL A 247 -16.44 -1.37 -7.84
CA VAL A 247 -17.26 -0.31 -7.26
C VAL A 247 -16.84 -0.14 -5.81
N GLY A 248 -16.33 1.03 -5.43
CA GLY A 248 -15.79 1.25 -4.08
C GLY A 248 -15.03 2.56 -3.90
N GLU A 249 -14.39 2.68 -2.74
CA GLU A 249 -13.56 3.83 -2.36
C GLU A 249 -12.07 3.45 -2.40
N VAL A 250 -11.26 4.27 -3.07
CA VAL A 250 -9.79 4.14 -3.14
C VAL A 250 -9.17 5.30 -2.38
N ALA A 251 -8.39 5.01 -1.35
CA ALA A 251 -7.63 5.99 -0.59
C ALA A 251 -6.68 6.78 -1.52
N VAL A 252 -6.56 8.11 -1.36
CA VAL A 252 -5.68 8.94 -2.19
C VAL A 252 -4.99 10.02 -1.37
N GLY A 253 -3.70 10.28 -1.65
CA GLY A 253 -2.93 11.33 -0.97
C GLY A 253 -1.51 10.92 -0.64
N ALA A 254 -0.85 11.70 0.22
CA ALA A 254 0.53 11.47 0.63
C ALA A 254 0.62 10.32 1.66
N PRO A 255 1.51 9.31 1.48
CA PRO A 255 1.65 8.18 2.42
C PRO A 255 2.41 8.54 3.71
N GLY A 256 2.81 9.80 3.86
CA GLY A 256 3.51 10.37 5.01
C GLY A 256 3.67 11.88 4.86
N LYS A 257 4.43 12.49 5.76
CA LYS A 257 4.77 13.91 5.74
C LYS A 257 6.15 14.17 6.34
N LEU A 258 6.92 15.06 5.70
CA LEU A 258 8.22 15.51 6.19
C LEU A 258 8.03 16.51 7.35
N ARG A 259 8.68 16.24 8.49
CA ARG A 259 8.62 17.09 9.69
C ARG A 259 9.74 18.13 9.73
N ARG A 260 10.96 17.74 9.35
CA ARG A 260 12.15 18.60 9.37
C ARG A 260 13.24 18.07 8.44
N VAL A 261 14.02 18.98 7.85
CA VAL A 261 15.32 18.65 7.22
C VAL A 261 16.46 19.03 8.16
N LEU A 262 17.43 18.13 8.27
CA LEU A 262 18.62 18.22 9.11
C LEU A 262 19.86 18.21 8.20
N ARG A 263 20.75 19.20 8.38
CA ARG A 263 22.07 19.20 7.73
C ARG A 263 23.03 18.27 8.47
N GLU A 264 23.55 17.27 7.78
CA GLU A 264 24.66 16.43 8.26
C GLU A 264 26.00 16.98 7.75
N LYS A 265 26.02 17.41 6.48
CA LYS A 265 27.15 18.10 5.85
C LYS A 265 26.64 19.27 5.02
N LEU A 266 27.31 20.42 5.13
CA LEU A 266 27.02 21.62 4.37
C LEU A 266 28.32 22.40 4.18
N LEU A 267 28.97 22.27 3.02
CA LEU A 267 30.25 22.91 2.72
C LEU A 267 30.14 23.74 1.43
N VAL A 268 30.60 24.98 1.46
CA VAL A 268 30.81 25.79 0.26
C VAL A 268 32.25 25.63 -0.20
N GLN A 269 32.45 25.36 -1.49
CA GLN A 269 33.74 25.23 -2.18
C GLN A 269 33.85 26.26 -3.31
#